data_AF-A0A954MAU4-F1
#
_entry.id   AF-A0A954MAU4-F1
#
_cell.length_a   1.000
_cell.length_b   1.000
_cell.length_c   1.000
_cell.angle_alpha   90.00
_cell.angle_beta   90.00
_cell.angle_gamma   90.00
#
_symmetry.space_group_name_H-M   'P 1'
#
loop_
_entity.id
_entity.type
_entity.pdbx_description
1 polymer ?
#
loop_
_entity_poly.entity_id
_entity_poly.type
_entity_poly.pdbx_seq_one_letter_code
_entity_poly.pdbx_strand_id
1 'polypeptide(L)'
;FHCVYDLKERPQIPAIGHAHPNRIDGSGNLITWERGEDTRDPHYLGLYDDNGRMMAIICHNTDLGDGWEREGEDPWYFKEFSEKKAYPLGINIVFYALTH
;
A
#
# COMPACT_ATOMS: atom_id res chain seq x y z
N PHE A 1 2.09 1.78 -13.00
CA PHE A 1 3.04 2.87 -13.24
C PHE A 1 4.25 2.61 -12.35
N HIS A 2 5.45 3.02 -12.77
CA HIS A 2 6.67 2.97 -11.97
C HIS A 2 7.46 4.23 -12.28
N CYS A 3 8.05 4.87 -11.28
CA CYS A 3 8.76 6.14 -11.44
C CYS A 3 10.11 6.13 -10.75
N VAL A 4 10.13 5.99 -9.41
CA VAL A 4 11.34 6.04 -8.58
C VAL A 4 11.69 4.64 -8.08
N TYR A 5 10.70 3.91 -7.56
CA TYR A 5 10.88 2.58 -7.00
C TYR A 5 10.18 1.52 -7.84
N ASP A 6 10.83 0.38 -8.00
CA ASP A 6 10.23 -0.83 -8.57
C ASP A 6 9.55 -1.64 -7.46
N LEU A 7 8.22 -1.67 -7.50
CA LEU A 7 7.40 -2.47 -6.59
C LEU A 7 7.35 -3.91 -7.10
N LYS A 8 7.88 -4.85 -6.29
CA LYS A 8 7.94 -6.29 -6.63
C LYS A 8 6.57 -6.98 -6.58
N GLU A 9 5.67 -6.41 -5.82
CA GLU A 9 4.30 -6.88 -5.62
C GLU A 9 3.34 -5.70 -5.59
N ARG A 10 2.04 -5.97 -5.67
CA ARG A 10 1.02 -4.96 -5.35
C ARG A 10 1.02 -4.80 -3.83
N PRO A 11 1.41 -3.63 -3.29
CA PRO A 11 1.47 -3.47 -1.85
C PRO A 11 0.08 -3.67 -1.24
N GLN A 12 0.01 -4.38 -0.13
CA GLN A 12 -1.15 -4.36 0.75
C GLN A 12 -0.67 -3.94 2.14
N ILE A 13 -1.17 -2.80 2.58
CA ILE A 13 -0.88 -2.21 3.89
C ILE A 13 -2.17 -2.30 4.71
N PRO A 14 -2.19 -3.09 5.81
CA PRO A 14 -3.25 -3.00 6.80
C PRO A 14 -3.06 -1.74 7.64
N ALA A 15 -4.15 -1.21 8.18
CA ALA A 15 -4.12 -0.26 9.26
C ALA A 15 -3.36 -0.84 10.46
N ILE A 16 -2.66 0.01 11.22
CA ILE A 16 -1.76 -0.43 12.30
C ILE A 16 -2.48 -1.27 13.36
N GLY A 17 -3.75 -0.97 13.64
CA GLY A 17 -4.57 -1.74 14.58
C GLY A 17 -4.93 -3.16 14.11
N HIS A 18 -4.79 -3.44 12.82
CA HIS A 18 -4.98 -4.76 12.21
C HIS A 18 -3.66 -5.47 11.90
N ALA A 19 -2.53 -4.78 12.07
CA ALA A 19 -1.20 -5.29 11.79
C ALA A 19 -0.58 -5.94 13.03
N HIS A 20 -0.20 -7.21 12.93
CA HIS A 20 0.50 -7.89 14.02
C HIS A 20 1.33 -9.06 13.48
N PRO A 21 2.58 -9.29 13.94
CA PRO A 21 3.47 -10.33 13.41
C PRO A 21 2.90 -11.74 13.51
N ASN A 22 2.06 -12.00 14.52
CA ASN A 22 1.40 -13.29 14.73
C ASN A 22 0.06 -13.44 14.02
N ARG A 23 -0.37 -12.44 13.23
CA ARG A 23 -1.63 -12.51 12.47
C ARG A 23 -1.39 -13.25 11.16
N ILE A 24 -1.32 -14.58 11.24
CA ILE A 24 -0.96 -15.47 10.13
C ILE A 24 -2.11 -16.38 9.72
N ASP A 25 -2.14 -16.80 8.45
CA ASP A 25 -3.09 -17.80 7.95
C ASP A 25 -2.66 -19.24 8.28
N GLY A 26 -3.47 -20.22 7.91
CA GLY A 26 -3.16 -21.64 8.13
C GLY A 26 -1.94 -22.18 7.38
N SER A 27 -1.35 -21.38 6.47
CA SER A 27 -0.11 -21.66 5.77
C SER A 27 1.09 -20.87 6.31
N GLY A 28 0.89 -20.06 7.36
CA GLY A 28 1.93 -19.26 7.99
C GLY A 28 2.21 -17.92 7.29
N ASN A 29 1.39 -17.50 6.32
CA ASN A 29 1.54 -16.19 5.67
C ASN A 29 0.90 -15.10 6.52
N LEU A 30 1.55 -13.93 6.56
CA LEU A 30 0.99 -12.76 7.25
C LEU A 30 -0.32 -12.33 6.58
N ILE A 31 -1.36 -12.15 7.38
CA ILE A 31 -2.66 -11.65 6.94
C ILE A 31 -2.65 -10.12 7.00
N THR A 32 -2.79 -9.50 5.84
CA THR A 32 -2.70 -8.04 5.65
C THR A 32 -4.01 -7.38 5.25
N TRP A 33 -5.09 -8.14 5.09
CA TRP A 33 -6.44 -7.63 4.78
C TRP A 33 -7.30 -7.49 6.02
N GLU A 34 -8.36 -6.67 6.00
CA GLU A 34 -9.05 -6.25 7.22
C GLU A 34 -10.50 -6.73 7.35
N ARG A 35 -11.25 -6.82 6.25
CA ARG A 35 -12.71 -7.02 6.27
C ARG A 35 -13.15 -8.30 5.57
N GLY A 36 -12.49 -9.41 5.91
CA GLY A 36 -12.79 -10.73 5.36
C GLY A 36 -12.16 -11.00 3.99
N GLU A 37 -12.46 -12.17 3.43
CA GLU A 37 -11.90 -12.65 2.16
C GLU A 37 -12.13 -11.69 0.98
N ASP A 38 -13.23 -10.94 0.98
CA ASP A 38 -13.52 -9.95 -0.07
C ASP A 38 -12.51 -8.78 -0.11
N THR A 39 -11.75 -8.58 0.96
CA THR A 39 -10.68 -7.57 1.05
C THR A 39 -9.28 -8.13 0.90
N ARG A 40 -9.17 -9.44 0.59
CA ARG A 40 -7.90 -10.15 0.52
C ARG A 40 -6.96 -9.56 -0.52
N ASP A 41 -7.48 -9.17 -1.66
CA ASP A 41 -6.68 -8.67 -2.77
C ASP A 41 -6.69 -7.13 -2.82
N PRO A 42 -5.52 -6.47 -2.87
CA PRO A 42 -5.42 -5.04 -3.12
C PRO A 42 -5.65 -4.74 -4.61
N HIS A 43 -6.42 -3.69 -4.89
CA HIS A 43 -6.66 -3.20 -6.25
C HIS A 43 -6.15 -1.77 -6.40
N TYR A 44 -5.43 -1.55 -7.51
CA TYR A 44 -4.91 -0.25 -7.89
C TYR A 44 -5.52 0.14 -9.24
N LEU A 45 -6.37 1.17 -9.22
CA LEU A 45 -7.07 1.65 -10.41
C LEU A 45 -6.58 3.06 -10.74
N GLY A 46 -6.51 3.38 -12.03
CA GLY A 46 -6.19 4.72 -12.52
C GLY A 46 -7.37 5.30 -13.29
N LEU A 47 -7.66 6.57 -13.05
CA LEU A 47 -8.51 7.39 -13.91
C LEU A 47 -7.59 8.24 -14.78
N TYR A 48 -7.83 8.24 -16.09
CA TYR A 48 -6.96 8.87 -17.08
C TYR A 48 -7.73 9.95 -17.84
N ASP A 49 -7.05 11.05 -18.20
CA ASP A 49 -7.58 12.06 -19.11
C ASP A 49 -7.46 11.61 -20.59
N ASP A 50 -8.00 12.43 -21.50
CA ASP A 50 -8.00 12.15 -22.94
C ASP A 50 -6.58 12.07 -23.54
N ASN A 51 -5.56 12.58 -22.84
CA ASN A 51 -4.15 12.50 -23.25
C ASN A 51 -3.44 11.29 -22.63
N GLY A 52 -4.17 10.43 -21.91
CA GLY A 52 -3.62 9.24 -21.26
C GLY A 52 -2.82 9.53 -19.98
N ARG A 53 -2.94 10.74 -19.41
CA ARG A 53 -2.31 11.07 -18.13
C ARG A 53 -3.20 10.61 -16.98
N MET A 54 -2.60 10.00 -15.95
CA MET A 54 -3.33 9.55 -14.77
C MET A 54 -3.70 10.76 -13.90
N MET A 55 -5.00 11.01 -13.78
CA MET A 55 -5.56 12.13 -13.01
C MET A 55 -5.92 11.73 -11.58
N ALA A 56 -6.24 10.46 -11.37
CA ALA A 56 -6.46 9.92 -10.04
C ALA A 56 -5.98 8.47 -9.97
N ILE A 57 -5.49 8.10 -8.79
CA ILE A 57 -5.22 6.71 -8.43
C ILE A 57 -6.16 6.32 -7.29
N ILE A 58 -6.71 5.12 -7.37
CA ILE A 58 -7.57 4.54 -6.35
C ILE A 58 -6.84 3.34 -5.79
N CYS A 59 -6.49 3.42 -4.51
CA CYS A 59 -5.94 2.33 -3.72
C CYS A 59 -7.11 1.67 -2.96
N HIS A 60 -7.57 0.51 -3.43
CA HIS A 60 -8.70 -0.20 -2.83
C HIS A 60 -8.22 -1.47 -2.11
N ASN A 61 -8.82 -1.78 -0.96
CA ASN A 61 -8.42 -2.87 -0.06
C ASN A 61 -6.98 -2.77 0.47
N THR A 62 -6.47 -1.54 0.61
CA THR A 62 -5.16 -1.25 1.22
C THR A 62 -5.19 0.15 1.81
N ASP A 63 -4.56 0.32 2.97
CA ASP A 63 -4.46 1.60 3.65
C ASP A 63 -3.06 2.18 3.48
N LEU A 64 -2.80 2.78 2.32
CA LEU A 64 -1.54 3.47 2.07
C LEU A 64 -1.30 4.61 3.09
N GLY A 65 -2.36 5.25 3.55
CA GLY A 65 -2.29 6.41 4.45
C GLY A 65 -1.70 6.03 5.79
N ASP A 66 -2.20 4.96 6.41
CA ASP A 66 -1.76 4.51 7.73
C ASP A 66 -0.24 4.23 7.77
N GLY A 67 0.28 3.63 6.70
CA GLY A 67 1.72 3.41 6.53
C GLY A 67 2.58 4.70 6.54
N TRP A 68 1.99 5.87 6.31
CA TRP A 68 2.65 7.19 6.38
C TRP A 68 2.35 7.98 7.66
N GLU A 69 1.17 7.85 8.25
CA GLU A 69 0.80 8.63 9.46
C GLU A 69 1.33 8.03 10.77
N ARG A 70 1.52 6.71 10.85
CA ARG A 70 1.84 6.00 12.11
C ARG A 70 3.27 5.46 12.20
N GLU A 71 4.21 5.99 11.40
CA GLU A 71 5.58 5.45 11.30
C GLU A 71 6.32 5.32 12.65
N GLY A 72 6.01 6.20 13.60
CA GLY A 72 6.68 6.27 14.90
C GLY A 72 6.01 5.43 15.99
N GLU A 73 4.90 4.75 15.71
CA GLU A 73 4.09 4.09 16.74
C GLU A 73 4.51 2.65 17.02
N ASP A 74 4.92 1.91 15.99
CA ASP A 74 5.38 0.53 16.12
C ASP A 74 6.59 0.25 15.21
N PRO A 75 7.78 -0.10 15.77
CA PRO A 75 8.99 -0.36 14.98
C PRO A 75 8.88 -1.55 14.02
N TRP A 76 8.10 -2.58 14.35
CA TRP A 76 7.87 -3.72 13.46
C TRP A 76 6.96 -3.31 12.30
N TYR A 77 5.87 -2.59 12.58
CA TYR A 77 4.97 -2.07 11.55
C TYR A 77 5.72 -1.15 10.58
N PHE A 78 6.56 -0.26 11.11
CA PHE A 78 7.41 0.60 10.29
C PHE A 78 8.29 -0.22 9.33
N LYS A 79 8.99 -1.21 9.85
CA LYS A 79 9.90 -2.04 9.05
C LYS A 79 9.18 -2.94 8.07
N GLU A 80 7.98 -3.40 8.39
CA GLU A 80 7.26 -4.35 7.54
C GLU A 80 6.40 -3.68 6.48
N PHE A 81 5.76 -2.55 6.82
CA PHE A 81 4.78 -1.89 5.96
C PHE A 81 5.22 -0.50 5.53
N SER A 82 5.61 0.39 6.44
CA SER A 82 5.97 1.77 6.08
C SER A 82 7.17 1.82 5.12
N GLU A 83 8.31 1.29 5.57
CA GLU A 83 9.59 1.35 4.85
C GLU A 83 9.57 0.52 3.56
N LYS A 84 9.03 -0.70 3.61
CA LYS A 84 9.08 -1.65 2.49
C LYS A 84 7.99 -1.40 1.44
N LYS A 85 6.83 -0.85 1.83
CA LYS A 85 5.61 -0.87 0.99
C LYS A 85 5.00 0.52 0.83
N ALA A 86 4.66 1.19 1.91
CA ALA A 86 3.93 2.45 1.87
C ALA A 86 4.77 3.59 1.28
N TYR A 87 6.03 3.74 1.70
CA TYR A 87 6.91 4.79 1.21
C TYR A 87 7.24 4.65 -0.27
N PRO A 88 7.68 3.48 -0.76
CA PRO A 88 7.94 3.30 -2.19
C PRO A 88 6.73 3.62 -3.07
N LEU A 89 5.53 3.17 -2.68
CA LEU A 89 4.30 3.44 -3.42
C LEU A 89 3.89 4.92 -3.35
N GLY A 90 3.87 5.51 -2.16
CA GLY A 90 3.50 6.92 -1.97
C GLY A 90 4.46 7.87 -2.69
N ILE A 91 5.77 7.60 -2.64
CA ILE A 91 6.78 8.40 -3.35
C ILE A 91 6.58 8.28 -4.86
N ASN A 92 6.29 7.08 -5.39
CA ASN A 92 5.96 6.94 -6.81
C ASN A 92 4.72 7.78 -7.19
N ILE A 93 3.66 7.79 -6.38
CA ILE A 93 2.43 8.57 -6.64
C ILE A 93 2.74 10.07 -6.65
N VAL A 94 3.41 10.58 -5.61
CA VAL A 94 3.75 12.00 -5.50
C VAL A 94 4.69 12.41 -6.63
N PHE A 95 5.70 11.59 -6.92
CA PHE A 95 6.62 11.86 -8.01
C PHE A 95 5.89 11.92 -9.36
N TYR A 96 5.00 10.97 -9.63
CA TYR A 96 4.19 10.99 -10.85
C TYR A 96 3.39 12.29 -10.96
N ALA A 97 2.65 12.66 -9.90
CA ALA A 97 1.81 13.86 -9.89
C ALA A 97 2.60 15.17 -10.08
N LEU A 98 3.90 15.19 -9.72
CA LEU A 98 4.76 16.35 -9.88
C LEU A 98 5.52 16.39 -11.21
N THR A 99 5.48 15.32 -12.00
CA THR A 99 6.33 15.18 -13.21
C THR A 99 5.57 14.83 -14.49
N HIS A 100 4.29 14.45 -14.40
CA HIS A 100 3.43 14.06 -15.53
C HIS A 100 2.10 14.82 -15.48
#